data_AF-A0A3N5MUP5-F1
#
_entry.id   AF-A0A3N5MUP5-F1
#
_cell.length_a   1.000
_cell.length_b   1.000
_cell.length_c   1.000
_cell.angle_alpha   90.00
_cell.angle_beta   90.00
_cell.angle_gamma   90.00
#
_symmetry.space_group_name_H-M   'P 1'
#
loop_
_entity.id
_entity.type
_entity.pdbx_description
1 polymer ?
#
loop_
_entity_poly.entity_id
_entity_poly.type
_entity_poly.pdbx_seq_one_letter_code
_entity_poly.pdbx_strand_id
1 'polypeptide(L)'
;MIENQAASDLAMLRRFEPVVRYTRGERFFPIDVQRYIQQCSLWVQLPTETARQLVPEGQLTLEKLTEPRQDGFGAVYYVKFIEPLDVIALARYSIDRAVRMITHGDPEDAFRAGRGRLVRVGYGSRFMDALFSITLFLRGRVPGDTATAAALAYKRMQAELEKFTYYGRVVRQNGWVVLQYWYFYAFNNWRSGFFGVNDHEGDWEMVCVYCSEEKSSSPDRSPAECLNPQWVAYASHDFSGDDLRRRWDDPEVEKVGEHPVIYAGAGSHASYFSPGEYLSELELPFLSPLVRLVDRLQLIWVNLLRQGSDRATRPGFNVFRIPFVDYARGDGLTIGPGNLRDWDACLLTPPPDWAVNYRGLWGLYARDPISGENAPAGPMYNRDGSVRTSWFDPLGWAGLDKVTPPSEALAVLYRQRALIQARCAELQKQVAEKSQTLYGLGIEGASMHGFAHLEEIHDEHRERIRSLSQELNSLRRQLTIEEAKLEALSLHEEQLKNGDPGPLRAHIHRAHRPSPDIDLRLGTLAEIFSAVSIGALMIGIVLLIVFARQYLLFGLAAMIGVLIFFESSFRRQLSRLITSLTVSLAVVTAIVLLFEFFWPVVVALVLAAGLYIIWDNVREIRK
;
A
#
# COMPACT_ATOMS: atom_id res chain seq x y z
N MET A 1 -35.78 -16.25 -12.14
CA MET A 1 -34.86 -15.13 -12.44
C MET A 1 -33.61 -15.19 -11.57
N ILE A 2 -33.72 -15.28 -10.24
CA ILE A 2 -32.56 -15.35 -9.32
C ILE A 2 -31.67 -16.57 -9.56
N GLU A 3 -32.23 -17.78 -9.73
CA GLU A 3 -31.44 -18.99 -10.02
C GLU A 3 -30.66 -18.90 -11.35
N ASN A 4 -31.24 -18.25 -12.36
CA ASN A 4 -30.59 -18.06 -13.66
C ASN A 4 -29.43 -17.04 -13.56
N GLN A 5 -29.59 -16.01 -12.72
CA GLN A 5 -28.53 -15.05 -12.44
C GLN A 5 -27.39 -15.67 -11.62
N ALA A 6 -27.69 -16.45 -10.58
CA ALA A 6 -26.68 -17.13 -9.78
C ALA A 6 -25.85 -18.13 -10.63
N ALA A 7 -26.50 -18.90 -11.49
CA ALA A 7 -25.82 -19.79 -12.42
C ALA A 7 -24.92 -19.01 -13.40
N SER A 8 -25.40 -17.88 -13.92
CA SER A 8 -24.63 -16.99 -14.79
C SER A 8 -23.42 -16.38 -14.07
N ASP A 9 -23.60 -15.86 -12.86
CA ASP A 9 -22.52 -15.27 -12.05
C ASP A 9 -21.44 -16.32 -11.71
N LEU A 10 -21.87 -17.54 -11.36
CA LEU A 10 -20.95 -18.65 -11.12
C LEU A 10 -20.17 -19.03 -12.38
N ALA A 11 -20.81 -19.03 -13.55
CA ALA A 11 -20.13 -19.29 -14.82
C ALA A 11 -19.10 -18.20 -15.15
N MET A 12 -19.41 -16.92 -14.91
CA MET A 12 -18.45 -15.82 -15.05
C MET A 12 -17.24 -15.99 -14.13
N LEU A 13 -17.47 -16.36 -12.87
CA LEU A 13 -16.41 -16.59 -11.88
C LEU A 13 -15.54 -17.78 -12.26
N ARG A 14 -16.14 -18.92 -12.65
CA ARG A 14 -15.38 -20.12 -13.03
C ARG A 14 -14.49 -19.89 -14.26
N ARG A 15 -14.94 -19.09 -15.24
CA ARG A 15 -14.14 -18.80 -16.44
C ARG A 15 -12.78 -18.19 -16.13
N PHE A 16 -12.71 -17.31 -15.13
CA PHE A 16 -11.49 -16.58 -14.75
C PHE A 16 -11.02 -16.92 -13.33
N GLU A 17 -11.39 -18.09 -12.81
CA GLU A 17 -11.09 -18.45 -11.43
C GLU A 17 -9.56 -18.56 -11.23
N PRO A 18 -8.97 -17.98 -10.17
CA PRO A 18 -7.52 -17.92 -10.08
C PRO A 18 -6.85 -19.25 -9.74
N VAL A 19 -5.58 -19.38 -10.10
CA VAL A 19 -4.69 -20.45 -9.62
C VAL A 19 -3.78 -19.87 -8.55
N VAL A 20 -3.79 -20.43 -7.34
CA VAL A 20 -2.96 -19.94 -6.22
C VAL A 20 -1.80 -20.90 -5.97
N ARG A 21 -0.57 -20.37 -6.04
CA ARG A 21 0.68 -21.07 -5.71
C ARG A 21 1.15 -20.65 -4.33
N TYR A 22 1.30 -21.63 -3.45
CA TYR A 22 1.75 -21.45 -2.07
C TYR A 22 3.24 -21.74 -1.94
N THR A 23 3.88 -21.12 -0.95
CA THR A 23 5.24 -21.42 -0.56
C THR A 23 5.31 -22.75 0.20
N ARG A 24 6.38 -23.51 0.00
CA ARG A 24 6.62 -24.75 0.72
C ARG A 24 6.63 -24.53 2.23
N GLY A 25 5.93 -25.41 2.96
CA GLY A 25 5.76 -25.32 4.40
C GLY A 25 4.53 -24.52 4.84
N GLU A 26 3.75 -23.97 3.90
CA GLU A 26 2.40 -23.47 4.17
C GLU A 26 1.53 -24.57 4.77
N ARG A 27 0.78 -24.23 5.82
CA ARG A 27 -0.06 -25.16 6.59
C ARG A 27 -1.54 -24.87 6.43
N PHE A 28 -1.89 -23.64 6.07
CA PHE A 28 -3.28 -23.19 5.99
C PHE A 28 -3.63 -22.86 4.55
N PHE A 29 -4.70 -23.44 4.06
CA PHE A 29 -5.27 -23.16 2.74
C PHE A 29 -6.75 -22.78 2.89
N PRO A 30 -7.36 -22.16 1.87
CA PRO A 30 -8.71 -21.61 1.98
C PRO A 30 -9.73 -22.66 2.40
N ILE A 31 -10.59 -22.32 3.37
CA ILE A 31 -11.54 -23.22 4.01
C ILE A 31 -12.97 -22.70 3.92
N ASP A 32 -13.90 -23.63 3.98
CA ASP A 32 -15.31 -23.35 4.14
C ASP A 32 -15.62 -22.70 5.51
N VAL A 33 -16.44 -21.63 5.48
CA VAL A 33 -16.80 -20.78 6.61
C VAL A 33 -17.66 -21.54 7.59
N GLN A 34 -18.60 -22.35 7.10
CA GLN A 34 -19.46 -23.15 7.96
C GLN A 34 -18.63 -24.17 8.73
N ARG A 35 -17.69 -24.84 8.07
CA ARG A 35 -16.76 -25.78 8.71
C ARG A 35 -15.90 -25.11 9.78
N TYR A 36 -15.37 -23.92 9.49
CA TYR A 36 -14.60 -23.15 10.48
C TYR A 36 -15.46 -22.77 11.70
N ILE A 37 -16.65 -22.22 11.46
CA ILE A 37 -17.55 -21.75 12.52
C ILE A 37 -18.01 -22.90 13.44
N GLN A 38 -18.19 -24.11 12.90
CA GLN A 38 -18.50 -25.30 13.71
C GLN A 38 -17.41 -25.67 14.72
N GLN A 39 -16.15 -25.31 14.44
CA GLN A 39 -15.02 -25.49 15.35
C GLN A 39 -14.77 -24.28 16.25
N CYS A 40 -15.60 -23.25 16.17
CA CYS A 40 -15.40 -22.02 16.93
C CYS A 40 -16.35 -21.92 18.12
N SER A 41 -15.90 -21.22 19.17
CA SER A 41 -16.78 -20.63 20.18
C SER A 41 -17.00 -19.14 19.90
N LEU A 42 -18.12 -18.58 20.35
CA LEU A 42 -18.45 -17.16 20.19
C LEU A 42 -18.30 -16.43 21.52
N TRP A 43 -17.66 -15.26 21.48
CA TRP A 43 -17.34 -14.45 22.64
C TRP A 43 -17.74 -13.00 22.45
N VAL A 44 -17.94 -12.30 23.57
CA VAL A 44 -18.07 -10.84 23.63
C VAL A 44 -17.07 -10.27 24.63
N GLN A 45 -16.38 -9.22 24.23
CA GLN A 45 -15.50 -8.43 25.07
C GLN A 45 -16.11 -7.04 25.26
N LEU A 46 -16.56 -6.75 26.49
CA LEU A 46 -17.04 -5.43 26.88
C LEU A 46 -15.84 -4.50 27.22
N PRO A 47 -15.99 -3.17 27.15
CA PRO A 47 -14.88 -2.24 27.37
C PRO A 47 -14.16 -2.38 28.72
N THR A 48 -14.88 -2.71 29.79
CA THR A 48 -14.37 -2.74 31.17
C THR A 48 -14.39 -4.11 31.84
N GLU A 49 -14.98 -5.12 31.19
CA GLU A 49 -15.19 -6.44 31.79
C GLU A 49 -14.29 -7.51 31.15
N THR A 50 -14.24 -8.69 31.73
CA THR A 50 -13.57 -9.85 31.11
C THR A 50 -14.41 -10.40 29.97
N ALA A 51 -13.76 -10.96 28.94
CA ALA A 51 -14.46 -11.62 27.85
C ALA A 51 -15.43 -12.69 28.38
N ARG A 52 -16.66 -12.69 27.85
CA ARG A 52 -17.72 -13.63 28.19
C ARG A 52 -18.00 -14.53 27.00
N GLN A 53 -18.00 -15.84 27.23
CA GLN A 53 -18.40 -16.82 26.21
C GLN A 53 -19.93 -16.76 26.05
N LEU A 54 -20.39 -16.66 24.81
CA LEU A 54 -21.80 -16.62 24.44
C LEU A 54 -22.27 -17.98 23.93
N VAL A 55 -21.46 -18.64 23.10
CA VAL A 55 -21.74 -19.96 22.55
C VAL A 55 -20.47 -20.81 22.62
N PRO A 56 -20.52 -22.02 23.20
CA PRO A 56 -19.35 -22.90 23.28
C PRO A 56 -19.02 -23.55 21.93
N GLU A 57 -17.79 -24.05 21.83
CA GLU A 57 -17.30 -24.80 20.65
C GLU A 57 -18.22 -25.98 20.33
N GLY A 58 -18.42 -26.27 19.04
CA GLY A 58 -19.29 -27.34 18.56
C GLY A 58 -20.79 -27.03 18.61
N GLN A 59 -21.21 -25.94 19.28
CA GLN A 59 -22.61 -25.51 19.31
C GLN A 59 -22.89 -24.26 18.47
N LEU A 60 -21.84 -23.60 17.96
CA LEU A 60 -21.96 -22.41 17.13
C LEU A 60 -22.36 -22.78 15.70
N THR A 61 -23.42 -22.15 15.22
CA THR A 61 -23.90 -22.25 13.83
C THR A 61 -23.91 -20.86 13.18
N LEU A 62 -24.05 -20.79 11.86
CA LEU A 62 -24.12 -19.50 11.15
C LEU A 62 -25.34 -18.68 11.58
N GLU A 63 -26.45 -19.33 11.89
CA GLU A 63 -27.67 -18.68 12.39
C GLU A 63 -27.38 -18.04 13.74
N LYS A 64 -26.83 -18.82 14.69
CA LYS A 64 -26.43 -18.31 16.01
C LYS A 64 -25.40 -17.19 15.91
N LEU A 65 -24.46 -17.26 14.96
CA LEU A 65 -23.46 -16.21 14.74
C LEU A 65 -24.14 -14.85 14.47
N THR A 66 -25.20 -14.85 13.67
CA THR A 66 -25.92 -13.65 13.20
C THR A 66 -27.01 -13.13 14.13
N GLU A 67 -27.29 -13.81 15.24
CA GLU A 67 -28.31 -13.36 16.19
C GLU A 67 -28.05 -11.92 16.66
N PRO A 68 -29.05 -11.02 16.63
CA PRO A 68 -28.92 -9.66 17.13
C PRO A 68 -28.58 -9.64 18.62
N ARG A 69 -27.59 -8.84 19.02
CA ARG A 69 -27.13 -8.72 20.41
C ARG A 69 -27.08 -7.25 20.84
N GLN A 70 -27.46 -6.98 22.09
CA GLN A 70 -27.63 -5.63 22.64
C GLN A 70 -26.65 -5.33 23.79
N ASP A 71 -25.38 -5.71 23.64
CA ASP A 71 -24.34 -5.48 24.66
C ASP A 71 -23.81 -4.01 24.70
N GLY A 72 -24.44 -3.08 23.99
CA GLY A 72 -24.13 -1.64 24.02
C GLY A 72 -22.91 -1.22 23.17
N PHE A 73 -22.54 0.07 23.25
CA PHE A 73 -21.42 0.63 22.48
C PHE A 73 -20.07 0.13 23.01
N GLY A 74 -19.14 -0.17 22.10
CA GLY A 74 -17.79 -0.63 22.43
C GLY A 74 -17.66 -2.12 22.72
N ALA A 75 -18.77 -2.88 22.68
CA ALA A 75 -18.74 -4.34 22.73
C ALA A 75 -18.10 -4.90 21.45
N VAL A 76 -17.08 -5.75 21.61
CA VAL A 76 -16.41 -6.44 20.49
C VAL A 76 -16.79 -7.91 20.53
N TYR A 77 -17.52 -8.36 19.51
CA TYR A 77 -17.80 -9.78 19.31
C TYR A 77 -16.68 -10.41 18.50
N TYR A 78 -16.31 -11.63 18.86
CA TYR A 78 -15.30 -12.39 18.12
C TYR A 78 -15.56 -13.89 18.26
N VAL A 79 -15.28 -14.63 17.19
CA VAL A 79 -15.22 -16.10 17.26
C VAL A 79 -13.80 -16.51 17.68
N LYS A 80 -13.68 -17.66 18.31
CA LYS A 80 -12.40 -18.21 18.74
C LYS A 80 -12.27 -19.63 18.22
N PHE A 81 -11.29 -19.85 17.35
CA PHE A 81 -11.08 -21.13 16.68
C PHE A 81 -10.29 -22.11 17.56
N ILE A 82 -9.38 -21.61 18.39
CA ILE A 82 -8.55 -22.46 19.25
C ILE A 82 -8.88 -22.23 20.71
N GLU A 83 -9.59 -23.18 21.31
CA GLU A 83 -9.62 -23.32 22.75
C GLU A 83 -8.32 -23.98 23.26
N PRO A 84 -7.92 -23.76 24.52
CA PRO A 84 -6.71 -24.39 25.06
C PRO A 84 -6.85 -25.91 24.94
N LEU A 85 -6.09 -26.51 24.01
CA LEU A 85 -6.08 -27.95 23.82
C LEU A 85 -5.72 -28.66 25.14
N ASP A 86 -6.24 -29.86 25.32
CA ASP A 86 -5.73 -30.80 26.31
C ASP A 86 -4.21 -30.92 26.11
N VAL A 87 -3.44 -30.57 27.14
CA VAL A 87 -1.96 -30.49 27.14
C VAL A 87 -1.34 -31.77 26.58
N ILE A 88 -2.03 -32.90 26.75
CA ILE A 88 -1.65 -34.22 26.26
C ILE A 88 -1.61 -34.27 24.71
N ALA A 89 -2.55 -33.63 24.02
CA ALA A 89 -2.60 -33.62 22.55
C ALA A 89 -1.45 -32.79 21.95
N LEU A 90 -1.14 -31.64 22.56
CA LEU A 90 0.02 -30.80 22.21
C LEU A 90 1.34 -31.54 22.47
N ALA A 91 1.47 -32.22 23.61
CA ALA A 91 2.64 -33.01 23.95
C ALA A 91 2.87 -34.18 22.99
N ARG A 92 1.81 -34.92 22.61
CA ARG A 92 1.92 -35.98 21.61
C ARG A 92 2.39 -35.45 20.26
N TYR A 93 1.85 -34.33 19.81
CA TYR A 93 2.26 -33.75 18.53
C TYR A 93 3.70 -33.23 18.54
N SER A 94 4.15 -32.59 19.63
CA SER A 94 5.53 -32.12 19.74
C SER A 94 6.51 -33.29 19.79
N ILE A 95 6.17 -34.38 20.47
CA ILE A 95 6.94 -35.63 20.48
C ILE A 95 6.95 -36.27 19.08
N ASP A 96 5.81 -36.45 18.42
CA ASP A 96 5.73 -37.03 17.07
C ASP A 96 6.54 -36.20 16.06
N ARG A 97 6.51 -34.87 16.17
CA ARG A 97 7.32 -33.98 15.34
C ARG A 97 8.80 -34.13 15.63
N ALA A 98 9.21 -34.20 16.89
CA ALA A 98 10.60 -34.42 17.28
C ALA A 98 11.10 -35.79 16.80
N VAL A 99 10.30 -36.84 16.97
CA VAL A 99 10.61 -38.19 16.51
C VAL A 99 10.75 -38.22 14.98
N ARG A 100 9.84 -37.60 14.22
CA ARG A 100 9.94 -37.49 12.76
C ARG A 100 11.18 -36.73 12.30
N MET A 101 11.54 -35.62 12.98
CA MET A 101 12.78 -34.90 12.67
C MET A 101 14.02 -35.75 12.88
N ILE A 102 14.04 -36.59 13.94
CA ILE A 102 15.17 -37.46 14.26
C ILE A 102 15.23 -38.69 13.35
N THR A 103 14.09 -39.28 13.01
CA THR A 103 14.01 -40.56 12.28
C THR A 103 14.02 -40.42 10.76
N HIS A 104 13.59 -39.28 10.21
CA HIS A 104 13.44 -39.11 8.75
C HIS A 104 14.34 -38.03 8.14
N GLY A 105 15.15 -37.32 8.93
CA GLY A 105 16.17 -36.39 8.41
C GLY A 105 15.59 -35.27 7.55
N ASP A 106 15.22 -34.16 8.19
CA ASP A 106 14.56 -32.97 7.61
C ASP A 106 13.26 -33.27 6.82
N PRO A 107 12.07 -32.89 7.31
CA PRO A 107 10.86 -33.09 6.53
C PRO A 107 11.02 -32.36 5.19
N GLU A 108 10.79 -33.05 4.06
CA GLU A 108 10.80 -32.42 2.72
C GLU A 108 9.86 -31.19 2.63
N ASP A 109 8.93 -31.04 3.59
CA ASP A 109 7.95 -29.96 3.75
C ASP A 109 8.38 -28.82 4.72
N ALA A 110 9.56 -28.85 5.32
CA ALA A 110 9.98 -27.80 6.25
C ALA A 110 10.36 -26.49 5.50
N PHE A 111 9.67 -25.39 5.83
CA PHE A 111 10.02 -24.08 5.29
C PHE A 111 11.46 -23.69 5.68
N ARG A 112 12.23 -23.23 4.69
CA ARG A 112 13.57 -22.68 4.88
C ARG A 112 13.62 -21.26 4.32
N ALA A 113 13.82 -20.26 5.18
CA ALA A 113 13.88 -18.85 4.80
C ALA A 113 15.01 -18.47 3.83
N GLY A 114 15.93 -19.39 3.49
CA GLY A 114 17.09 -19.11 2.64
C GLY A 114 18.18 -18.30 3.35
N ARG A 115 19.40 -18.28 2.79
CA ARG A 115 20.52 -17.50 3.36
C ARG A 115 20.28 -15.99 3.15
N GLY A 116 20.53 -15.18 4.18
CA GLY A 116 20.56 -13.71 4.04
C GLY A 116 19.28 -12.95 4.39
N ARG A 117 18.27 -13.58 5.01
CA ARG A 117 17.04 -12.90 5.51
C ARG A 117 17.33 -11.62 6.30
N LEU A 118 18.20 -11.73 7.31
CA LEU A 118 18.58 -10.60 8.17
C LEU A 118 19.41 -9.54 7.43
N VAL A 119 20.07 -9.92 6.33
CA VAL A 119 20.89 -9.02 5.52
C VAL A 119 20.04 -8.24 4.52
N ARG A 120 18.92 -8.81 4.06
CA ARG A 120 17.96 -8.14 3.17
C ARG A 120 17.37 -6.89 3.85
N VAL A 121 17.09 -7.00 5.14
CA VAL A 121 16.52 -5.93 5.97
C VAL A 121 17.61 -4.94 6.46
N GLY A 122 17.39 -3.63 6.30
CA GLY A 122 18.28 -2.56 6.76
C GLY A 122 18.55 -2.58 8.27
N TYR A 123 19.62 -1.94 8.76
CA TYR A 123 19.87 -1.87 10.21
C TYR A 123 18.76 -1.17 10.98
N GLY A 124 18.29 -0.01 10.50
CA GLY A 124 17.21 0.75 11.15
C GLY A 124 15.94 -0.08 11.32
N SER A 125 15.62 -0.88 10.33
CA SER A 125 14.49 -1.81 10.35
C SER A 125 14.65 -2.97 11.31
N ARG A 126 15.83 -3.59 11.38
CA ARG A 126 16.10 -4.65 12.36
C ARG A 126 16.04 -4.10 13.79
N PHE A 127 16.49 -2.86 14.01
CA PHE A 127 16.36 -2.19 15.31
C PHE A 127 14.88 -1.99 15.70
N MET A 128 14.04 -1.56 14.74
CA MET A 128 12.61 -1.42 14.97
C MET A 128 11.93 -2.77 15.23
N ASP A 129 12.30 -3.84 14.53
CA ASP A 129 11.83 -5.20 14.78
C ASP A 129 12.22 -5.70 16.18
N ALA A 130 13.46 -5.46 16.61
CA ALA A 130 13.90 -5.78 17.97
C ALA A 130 13.11 -5.00 19.03
N LEU A 131 12.87 -3.71 18.81
CA LEU A 131 12.03 -2.89 19.69
C LEU A 131 10.58 -3.42 19.72
N PHE A 132 10.03 -3.77 18.56
CA PHE A 132 8.69 -4.36 18.45
C PHE A 132 8.59 -5.69 19.21
N SER A 133 9.58 -6.57 19.04
CA SER A 133 9.68 -7.83 19.77
C SER A 133 9.74 -7.64 21.29
N ILE A 134 10.43 -6.60 21.77
CA ILE A 134 10.42 -6.22 23.19
C ILE A 134 9.04 -5.72 23.63
N THR A 135 8.34 -4.94 22.78
CA THR A 135 6.97 -4.50 23.10
C THR A 135 5.96 -5.65 23.18
N LEU A 136 6.17 -6.74 22.45
CA LEU A 136 5.34 -7.95 22.54
C LEU A 136 5.46 -8.67 23.88
N PHE A 137 6.55 -8.48 24.64
CA PHE A 137 6.63 -8.97 26.03
C PHE A 137 5.76 -8.17 26.99
N LEU A 138 5.44 -6.91 26.65
CA LEU A 138 4.59 -6.03 27.44
C LEU A 138 3.12 -6.01 26.93
N ARG A 139 2.85 -6.58 25.75
CA ARG A 139 1.54 -6.62 25.10
C ARG A 139 0.96 -8.03 25.15
N GLY A 140 -0.36 -8.16 25.12
CA GLY A 140 -1.01 -9.46 24.89
C GLY A 140 -0.52 -10.06 23.58
N ARG A 141 -0.11 -11.32 23.59
CA ARG A 141 0.46 -12.04 22.44
C ARG A 141 -0.33 -13.34 22.22
N VAL A 142 -0.54 -13.73 20.97
CA VAL A 142 -1.02 -15.08 20.67
C VAL A 142 0.14 -16.07 20.92
N PRO A 143 0.02 -17.01 21.88
CA PRO A 143 1.06 -17.99 22.15
C PRO A 143 1.40 -18.81 20.90
N GLY A 144 2.67 -19.15 20.68
CA GLY A 144 3.09 -19.99 19.55
C GLY A 144 2.44 -21.39 19.55
N ASP A 145 2.00 -21.84 20.73
CA ASP A 145 1.25 -23.09 20.91
C ASP A 145 -0.12 -23.04 20.21
N THR A 146 -0.71 -21.85 20.06
CA THR A 146 -1.98 -21.64 19.36
C THR A 146 -1.86 -21.88 17.85
N ALA A 147 -0.79 -21.43 17.21
CA ALA A 147 -0.56 -21.68 15.78
C ALA A 147 -0.37 -23.19 15.49
N THR A 148 0.27 -23.90 16.42
CA THR A 148 0.42 -25.36 16.32
C THR A 148 -0.90 -26.09 16.52
N ALA A 149 -1.70 -25.67 17.50
CA ALA A 149 -3.05 -26.16 17.71
C ALA A 149 -3.95 -25.93 16.49
N ALA A 150 -3.90 -24.74 15.89
CA ALA A 150 -4.63 -24.40 14.67
C ALA A 150 -4.23 -25.29 13.50
N ALA A 151 -2.93 -25.53 13.30
CA ALA A 151 -2.46 -26.43 12.24
C ALA A 151 -2.97 -27.87 12.43
N LEU A 152 -3.06 -28.34 13.68
CA LEU A 152 -3.63 -29.65 14.01
C LEU A 152 -5.14 -29.71 13.73
N ALA A 153 -5.90 -28.72 14.19
CA ALA A 153 -7.33 -28.63 13.95
C ALA A 153 -7.64 -28.56 12.44
N TYR A 154 -6.92 -27.69 11.72
CA TYR A 154 -7.02 -27.57 10.26
C TYR A 154 -6.73 -28.89 9.54
N LYS A 155 -5.64 -29.58 9.93
CA LYS A 155 -5.30 -30.87 9.34
C LYS A 155 -6.36 -31.95 9.59
N ARG A 156 -6.98 -31.96 10.78
CA ARG A 156 -8.10 -32.88 11.08
C ARG A 156 -9.29 -32.60 10.17
N MET A 157 -9.68 -31.33 10.02
CA MET A 157 -10.75 -30.95 9.10
C MET A 157 -10.43 -31.42 7.68
N GLN A 158 -9.24 -31.14 7.15
CA GLN A 158 -8.90 -31.58 5.79
C GLN A 158 -8.77 -33.10 5.65
N ALA A 159 -8.48 -33.85 6.71
CA ALA A 159 -8.47 -35.31 6.68
C ALA A 159 -9.89 -35.91 6.67
N GLU A 160 -10.87 -35.24 7.27
CA GLU A 160 -12.28 -35.66 7.22
C GLU A 160 -12.91 -35.42 5.84
N LEU A 161 -12.61 -34.27 5.25
CA LEU A 161 -13.03 -33.91 3.90
C LEU A 161 -12.06 -32.88 3.33
N GLU A 162 -11.23 -33.32 2.39
CA GLU A 162 -10.29 -32.44 1.68
C GLU A 162 -11.09 -31.53 0.74
N LYS A 163 -11.11 -30.23 1.06
CA LYS A 163 -11.89 -29.23 0.34
C LYS A 163 -11.20 -27.87 0.44
N PHE A 164 -11.13 -27.15 -0.69
CA PHE A 164 -10.55 -25.81 -0.78
C PHE A 164 -11.61 -24.85 -1.32
N THR A 165 -12.06 -23.91 -0.50
CA THR A 165 -13.21 -23.06 -0.86
C THR A 165 -12.76 -21.64 -1.19
N TYR A 166 -13.25 -21.10 -2.30
CA TYR A 166 -13.27 -19.65 -2.52
C TYR A 166 -14.70 -19.13 -2.53
N TYR A 167 -14.84 -17.84 -2.23
CA TYR A 167 -16.11 -17.13 -2.22
C TYR A 167 -16.15 -16.08 -3.33
N GLY A 168 -17.03 -16.27 -4.31
CA GLY A 168 -17.12 -15.43 -5.49
C GLY A 168 -18.26 -14.40 -5.39
N ARG A 169 -18.00 -13.17 -5.85
CA ARG A 169 -19.01 -12.11 -5.98
C ARG A 169 -18.86 -11.42 -7.33
N VAL A 170 -19.98 -11.18 -8.01
CA VAL A 170 -20.02 -10.41 -9.26
C VAL A 170 -20.65 -9.05 -9.00
N VAL A 171 -19.93 -7.97 -9.32
CA VAL A 171 -20.39 -6.58 -9.12
C VAL A 171 -20.40 -5.86 -10.45
N ARG A 172 -21.50 -5.15 -10.76
CA ARG A 172 -21.58 -4.27 -11.94
C ARG A 172 -21.59 -2.82 -11.48
N GLN A 173 -20.58 -2.03 -11.89
CA GLN A 173 -20.42 -0.64 -11.45
C GLN A 173 -19.72 0.17 -12.56
N ASN A 174 -20.25 1.35 -12.90
CA ASN A 174 -19.67 2.28 -13.90
C ASN A 174 -19.21 1.61 -15.21
N GLY A 175 -20.03 0.71 -15.76
CA GLY A 175 -19.75 -0.02 -17.00
C GLY A 175 -18.74 -1.18 -16.86
N TRP A 176 -18.18 -1.39 -15.67
CA TRP A 176 -17.31 -2.53 -15.35
C TRP A 176 -18.12 -3.70 -14.78
N VAL A 177 -17.67 -4.92 -15.11
CA VAL A 177 -18.04 -6.17 -14.43
C VAL A 177 -16.85 -6.62 -13.59
N VAL A 178 -16.98 -6.58 -12.28
CA VAL A 178 -15.93 -6.95 -11.32
C VAL A 178 -16.22 -8.34 -10.77
N LEU A 179 -15.30 -9.27 -11.00
CA LEU A 179 -15.31 -10.62 -10.43
C LEU A 179 -14.39 -10.62 -9.21
N GLN A 180 -14.96 -10.72 -8.01
CA GLN A 180 -14.22 -10.77 -6.75
C GLN A 180 -14.12 -12.21 -6.26
N TYR A 181 -12.92 -12.66 -5.93
CA TYR A 181 -12.62 -13.97 -5.34
C TYR A 181 -12.06 -13.73 -3.94
N TRP A 182 -12.76 -14.24 -2.92
CA TRP A 182 -12.37 -14.13 -1.52
C TRP A 182 -11.91 -15.49 -0.99
N TYR A 183 -10.82 -15.48 -0.24
CA TYR A 183 -10.21 -16.66 0.35
C TYR A 183 -10.20 -16.52 1.85
N PHE A 184 -10.75 -17.52 2.54
CA PHE A 184 -10.77 -17.53 4.00
C PHE A 184 -9.82 -18.58 4.55
N TYR A 185 -8.82 -18.18 5.32
CA TYR A 185 -7.87 -19.08 5.97
C TYR A 185 -8.22 -19.22 7.45
N ALA A 186 -8.07 -20.42 8.00
CA ALA A 186 -8.36 -20.65 9.42
C ALA A 186 -7.40 -19.91 10.36
N PHE A 187 -6.17 -19.63 9.91
CA PHE A 187 -5.14 -19.02 10.73
C PHE A 187 -4.04 -18.38 9.87
N ASN A 188 -3.57 -17.21 10.27
CA ASN A 188 -2.38 -16.53 9.78
C ASN A 188 -1.23 -16.81 10.75
N ASN A 189 -0.22 -17.56 10.31
CA ASN A 189 0.95 -17.91 11.11
C ASN A 189 2.22 -17.20 10.64
N TRP A 190 2.11 -15.98 10.12
CA TRP A 190 3.23 -15.28 9.50
C TRP A 190 4.44 -15.17 10.44
N ARG A 191 4.24 -14.81 11.72
CA ARG A 191 5.29 -14.71 12.73
C ARG A 191 5.86 -16.07 13.14
N SER A 192 5.00 -17.02 13.52
CA SER A 192 5.42 -18.32 14.06
C SER A 192 5.91 -19.32 13.01
N GLY A 193 5.40 -19.22 11.77
CA GLY A 193 5.75 -20.08 10.65
C GLY A 193 6.85 -19.54 9.75
N PHE A 194 6.86 -18.21 9.53
CA PHE A 194 7.63 -17.59 8.44
C PHE A 194 8.42 -16.34 8.87
N PHE A 195 8.53 -16.08 10.18
CA PHE A 195 9.28 -14.96 10.74
C PHE A 195 8.80 -13.56 10.31
N GLY A 196 7.50 -13.43 10.02
CA GLY A 196 6.80 -12.18 9.82
C GLY A 196 6.34 -11.54 11.12
N VAL A 197 5.28 -10.72 11.03
CA VAL A 197 4.92 -9.75 12.08
C VAL A 197 4.00 -10.31 13.14
N ASN A 198 2.99 -11.04 12.71
CA ASN A 198 1.86 -11.40 13.53
C ASN A 198 1.47 -12.87 13.38
N ASP A 199 0.77 -13.38 14.39
CA ASP A 199 -0.07 -14.56 14.28
C ASP A 199 -1.51 -14.15 14.62
N HIS A 200 -2.51 -14.62 13.88
CA HIS A 200 -3.92 -14.46 14.26
C HIS A 200 -4.82 -15.56 13.69
N GLU A 201 -5.91 -15.84 14.40
CA GLU A 201 -6.98 -16.71 13.91
C GLU A 201 -7.80 -16.00 12.82
N GLY A 202 -8.22 -16.76 11.81
CA GLY A 202 -8.95 -16.23 10.66
C GLY A 202 -8.09 -15.33 9.76
N ASP A 203 -8.25 -15.45 8.45
CA ASP A 203 -7.68 -14.51 7.50
C ASP A 203 -8.52 -14.38 6.24
N TRP A 204 -8.74 -13.16 5.74
CA TRP A 204 -9.54 -12.91 4.56
C TRP A 204 -8.72 -12.17 3.51
N GLU A 205 -8.43 -12.87 2.42
CA GLU A 205 -7.71 -12.35 1.26
C GLU A 205 -8.62 -12.24 0.05
N MET A 206 -8.23 -11.41 -0.92
CA MET A 206 -9.09 -11.11 -2.07
C MET A 206 -8.33 -10.83 -3.36
N VAL A 207 -8.91 -11.28 -4.47
CA VAL A 207 -8.48 -10.95 -5.83
C VAL A 207 -9.66 -10.47 -6.66
N CYS A 208 -9.45 -9.41 -7.45
CA CYS A 208 -10.44 -8.88 -8.39
C CYS A 208 -9.97 -9.06 -9.84
N VAL A 209 -10.85 -9.52 -10.71
CA VAL A 209 -10.71 -9.42 -12.18
C VAL A 209 -11.76 -8.41 -12.68
N TYR A 210 -11.30 -7.38 -13.38
CA TYR A 210 -12.15 -6.32 -13.92
C TYR A 210 -12.33 -6.52 -15.42
N CYS A 211 -13.57 -6.76 -15.82
CA CYS A 211 -13.95 -7.05 -17.19
C CYS A 211 -14.77 -5.91 -17.78
N SER A 212 -14.57 -5.66 -19.06
CA SER A 212 -15.57 -4.98 -19.88
C SER A 212 -16.53 -6.01 -20.49
N GLU A 213 -17.79 -5.63 -20.66
CA GLU A 213 -18.78 -6.46 -21.32
C GLU A 213 -18.85 -6.07 -22.81
N GLU A 214 -18.57 -7.03 -23.69
CA GLU A 214 -18.78 -6.85 -25.12
C GLU A 214 -20.28 -6.87 -25.42
N LYS A 215 -20.74 -5.93 -26.26
CA LYS A 215 -22.11 -5.96 -26.76
C LYS A 215 -22.24 -7.17 -27.70
N SER A 216 -22.85 -8.24 -27.22
CA SER A 216 -23.03 -9.44 -28.03
C SER A 216 -23.84 -9.12 -29.29
N SER A 217 -23.25 -9.40 -30.45
CA SER A 217 -23.94 -9.39 -31.75
C SER A 217 -24.69 -10.69 -32.03
N SER A 218 -24.53 -11.72 -31.18
CA SER A 218 -25.17 -13.02 -31.31
C SER A 218 -26.01 -13.35 -30.07
N PRO A 219 -27.31 -13.65 -30.23
CA PRO A 219 -28.20 -13.95 -29.11
C PRO A 219 -27.85 -15.25 -28.35
N ASP A 220 -26.97 -16.09 -28.92
CA ASP A 220 -26.62 -17.41 -28.36
C ASP A 220 -25.39 -17.41 -27.43
N ARG A 221 -24.63 -16.31 -27.32
CA ARG A 221 -23.46 -16.27 -26.42
C ARG A 221 -23.89 -16.16 -24.96
N SER A 222 -23.27 -16.96 -24.10
CA SER A 222 -23.49 -16.86 -22.66
C SER A 222 -22.96 -15.52 -22.11
N PRO A 223 -23.55 -14.95 -21.05
CA PRO A 223 -23.03 -13.73 -20.42
C PRO A 223 -21.56 -13.84 -20.01
N ALA A 224 -21.09 -15.03 -19.65
CA ALA A 224 -19.69 -15.29 -19.33
C ALA A 224 -18.77 -15.16 -20.56
N GLU A 225 -19.21 -15.55 -21.75
CA GLU A 225 -18.45 -15.42 -23.00
C GLU A 225 -18.30 -13.97 -23.47
N CYS A 226 -19.25 -13.11 -23.10
CA CYS A 226 -19.23 -11.68 -23.44
C CYS A 226 -18.26 -10.87 -22.56
N LEU A 227 -17.69 -11.46 -21.51
CA LEU A 227 -16.71 -10.79 -20.66
C LEU A 227 -15.33 -10.81 -21.30
N ASN A 228 -14.71 -9.63 -21.32
CA ASN A 228 -13.32 -9.45 -21.74
C ASN A 228 -12.51 -8.84 -20.58
N PRO A 229 -11.62 -9.60 -19.92
CA PRO A 229 -10.85 -9.11 -18.79
C PRO A 229 -9.85 -8.04 -19.21
N GLN A 230 -9.86 -6.91 -18.52
CA GLN A 230 -9.02 -5.74 -18.81
C GLN A 230 -7.94 -5.53 -17.75
N TRP A 231 -8.28 -5.79 -16.49
CA TRP A 231 -7.39 -5.58 -15.36
C TRP A 231 -7.55 -6.68 -14.32
N VAL A 232 -6.52 -6.87 -13.52
CA VAL A 232 -6.54 -7.73 -12.34
C VAL A 232 -5.86 -7.00 -11.19
N ALA A 233 -6.38 -7.15 -9.97
CA ALA A 233 -5.79 -6.57 -8.76
C ALA A 233 -5.77 -7.60 -7.63
N TYR A 234 -4.65 -7.66 -6.93
CA TYR A 234 -4.39 -8.61 -5.85
C TYR A 234 -4.32 -7.88 -4.51
N ALA A 235 -5.06 -8.34 -3.50
CA ALA A 235 -4.93 -7.81 -2.15
C ALA A 235 -3.57 -8.18 -1.57
N SER A 236 -2.89 -7.20 -0.98
CA SER A 236 -1.62 -7.39 -0.31
C SER A 236 -1.64 -6.48 0.90
N HIS A 237 -1.88 -7.03 2.09
CA HIS A 237 -2.04 -6.25 3.32
C HIS A 237 -3.09 -5.13 3.14
N ASP A 238 -2.89 -3.98 3.78
CA ASP A 238 -3.79 -2.82 3.71
C ASP A 238 -3.52 -1.89 2.50
N PHE A 239 -2.77 -2.34 1.49
CA PHE A 239 -2.53 -1.53 0.30
C PHE A 239 -3.82 -1.30 -0.51
N SER A 240 -3.88 -0.15 -1.18
CA SER A 240 -4.98 0.24 -2.09
C SER A 240 -4.49 1.22 -3.15
N GLY A 241 -5.29 1.41 -4.19
CA GLY A 241 -5.03 2.37 -5.27
C GLY A 241 -4.32 1.78 -6.47
N ASP A 242 -3.63 2.63 -7.24
CA ASP A 242 -3.15 2.29 -8.58
C ASP A 242 -2.14 1.15 -8.62
N ASP A 243 -1.23 1.11 -7.66
CA ASP A 243 -0.11 0.18 -7.66
C ASP A 243 -0.53 -1.30 -7.51
N LEU A 244 -1.75 -1.56 -7.02
CA LEU A 244 -2.30 -2.91 -6.85
C LEU A 244 -2.65 -3.63 -8.15
N ARG A 245 -3.02 -2.88 -9.19
CA ARG A 245 -3.55 -3.48 -10.42
C ARG A 245 -2.48 -3.67 -11.49
N ARG A 246 -2.68 -4.69 -12.32
CA ARG A 246 -2.00 -4.89 -13.60
C ARG A 246 -3.04 -5.00 -14.70
N ARG A 247 -2.67 -4.56 -15.90
CA ARG A 247 -3.49 -4.86 -17.07
C ARG A 247 -3.47 -6.36 -17.33
N TRP A 248 -4.57 -6.88 -17.85
CA TRP A 248 -4.70 -8.30 -18.12
C TRP A 248 -3.66 -8.81 -19.12
N ASP A 249 -3.27 -7.98 -20.07
CA ASP A 249 -2.24 -8.24 -21.09
C ASP A 249 -0.81 -7.95 -20.62
N ASP A 250 -0.61 -7.52 -19.37
CA ASP A 250 0.72 -7.31 -18.82
C ASP A 250 1.46 -8.66 -18.66
N PRO A 251 2.71 -8.80 -19.15
CA PRO A 251 3.50 -10.03 -18.99
C PRO A 251 3.77 -10.43 -17.53
N GLU A 252 3.65 -9.51 -16.58
CA GLU A 252 3.74 -9.81 -15.14
C GLU A 252 2.53 -10.60 -14.63
N VAL A 253 1.40 -10.56 -15.34
CA VAL A 253 0.20 -11.37 -15.03
C VAL A 253 0.36 -12.75 -15.67
N GLU A 254 1.00 -13.66 -14.94
CA GLU A 254 1.05 -15.07 -15.32
C GLU A 254 -0.36 -15.68 -15.33
N LYS A 255 -0.64 -16.51 -16.34
CA LYS A 255 -1.95 -17.14 -16.53
C LYS A 255 -1.78 -18.61 -16.93
N VAL A 256 -2.66 -19.48 -16.44
CA VAL A 256 -2.85 -20.85 -16.92
C VAL A 256 -4.16 -20.85 -17.70
N GLY A 257 -4.10 -20.83 -19.04
CA GLY A 257 -5.30 -20.55 -19.85
C GLY A 257 -5.82 -19.13 -19.59
N GLU A 258 -7.10 -19.01 -19.18
CA GLU A 258 -7.71 -17.73 -18.77
C GLU A 258 -7.63 -17.49 -17.24
N HIS A 259 -6.96 -18.38 -16.49
CA HIS A 259 -6.88 -18.34 -15.03
C HIS A 259 -5.64 -17.57 -14.55
N PRO A 260 -5.80 -16.44 -13.84
CA PRO A 260 -4.66 -15.66 -13.36
C PRO A 260 -3.94 -16.39 -12.22
N VAL A 261 -2.60 -16.39 -12.24
CA VAL A 261 -1.76 -17.04 -11.22
C VAL A 261 -1.41 -16.07 -10.11
N ILE A 262 -1.68 -16.47 -8.88
CA ILE A 262 -1.38 -15.72 -7.66
C ILE A 262 -0.28 -16.44 -6.89
N TYR A 263 0.72 -15.71 -6.45
CA TYR A 263 1.71 -16.20 -5.49
C TYR A 263 1.32 -15.73 -4.09
N ALA A 264 0.86 -16.64 -3.24
CA ALA A 264 0.45 -16.32 -1.88
C ALA A 264 1.66 -16.22 -0.95
N GLY A 265 1.71 -15.14 -0.17
CA GLY A 265 2.66 -14.93 0.90
C GLY A 265 2.49 -15.98 1.99
N ALA A 266 3.59 -16.61 2.39
CA ALA A 266 3.57 -17.70 3.35
C ALA A 266 3.15 -17.21 4.74
N GLY A 267 2.07 -17.78 5.27
CA GLY A 267 1.43 -17.43 6.53
C GLY A 267 0.69 -16.09 6.54
N SER A 268 1.15 -15.07 5.82
CA SER A 268 0.48 -13.76 5.68
C SER A 268 -0.66 -13.77 4.67
N HIS A 269 -0.63 -14.70 3.72
CA HIS A 269 -1.56 -14.88 2.61
C HIS A 269 -1.69 -13.73 1.60
N ALA A 270 -0.95 -12.63 1.79
CA ALA A 270 -0.88 -11.53 0.84
C ALA A 270 -0.59 -12.02 -0.58
N SER A 271 -1.25 -11.44 -1.59
CA SER A 271 -1.24 -11.94 -2.97
C SER A 271 -0.28 -11.15 -3.87
N TYR A 272 0.59 -11.86 -4.58
CA TYR A 272 1.63 -11.27 -5.45
C TYR A 272 1.57 -11.79 -6.89
N PHE A 273 2.03 -10.97 -7.84
CA PHE A 273 2.05 -11.30 -9.28
C PHE A 273 3.25 -12.16 -9.71
N SER A 274 4.29 -12.26 -8.89
CA SER A 274 5.52 -12.97 -9.27
C SER A 274 6.08 -13.73 -8.09
N PRO A 275 6.85 -14.80 -8.34
CA PRO A 275 7.49 -15.53 -7.26
C PRO A 275 8.63 -14.70 -6.67
N GLY A 276 8.78 -14.74 -5.35
CA GLY A 276 9.96 -14.21 -4.68
C GLY A 276 9.73 -13.82 -3.23
N GLU A 277 10.63 -12.96 -2.73
CA GLU A 277 10.62 -12.47 -1.35
C GLU A 277 10.39 -10.97 -1.32
N TYR A 278 9.27 -10.55 -0.75
CA TYR A 278 8.82 -9.17 -0.77
C TYR A 278 9.16 -8.49 0.55
N LEU A 279 9.70 -7.27 0.48
CA LEU A 279 9.90 -6.44 1.65
C LEU A 279 8.61 -5.66 1.91
N SER A 280 7.80 -6.16 2.84
CA SER A 280 6.53 -5.55 3.21
C SER A 280 6.75 -4.53 4.32
N GLU A 281 6.38 -3.29 4.05
CA GLU A 281 6.51 -2.16 4.97
C GLU A 281 5.16 -1.91 5.66
N LEU A 282 4.98 -2.39 6.89
CA LEU A 282 3.77 -2.13 7.66
C LEU A 282 3.78 -0.72 8.26
N GLU A 283 2.69 0.02 8.05
CA GLU A 283 2.49 1.33 8.64
C GLU A 283 2.04 1.19 10.09
N LEU A 284 2.69 1.92 10.99
CA LEU A 284 2.35 1.95 12.41
C LEU A 284 1.40 3.13 12.69
N PRO A 285 0.09 2.90 12.91
CA PRO A 285 -0.91 3.97 12.97
C PRO A 285 -0.68 4.97 14.11
N PHE A 286 -0.07 4.52 15.22
CA PHE A 286 0.18 5.33 16.41
C PHE A 286 1.24 6.42 16.23
N LEU A 287 2.05 6.36 15.16
CA LEU A 287 3.05 7.39 14.83
C LEU A 287 2.49 8.49 13.90
N SER A 288 1.25 8.33 13.41
CA SER A 288 0.60 9.29 12.52
C SER A 288 0.46 10.73 13.08
N PRO A 289 0.33 11.00 14.40
CA PRO A 289 0.31 12.37 14.90
C PRO A 289 1.67 13.07 14.80
N LEU A 290 2.76 12.31 14.95
CA LEU A 290 4.14 12.81 14.90
C LEU A 290 4.56 13.14 13.46
N VAL A 291 4.14 12.32 12.50
CA VAL A 291 4.34 12.55 11.06
C VAL A 291 3.64 13.85 10.62
N ARG A 292 2.39 14.07 11.05
CA ARG A 292 1.67 15.33 10.76
C ARG A 292 2.37 16.57 11.30
N LEU A 293 3.07 16.46 12.43
CA LEU A 293 3.86 17.55 13.00
C LEU A 293 5.11 17.84 12.15
N VAL A 294 5.81 16.79 11.71
CA VAL A 294 6.99 16.91 10.84
C VAL A 294 6.62 17.45 9.46
N ASP A 295 5.52 16.98 8.85
CA ASP A 295 5.02 17.48 7.57
C ASP A 295 4.64 18.97 7.67
N ARG A 296 4.01 19.39 8.78
CA ARG A 296 3.74 20.81 9.04
C ARG A 296 5.02 21.63 9.16
N LEU A 297 6.03 21.11 9.87
CA LEU A 297 7.32 21.78 10.00
C LEU A 297 8.06 21.86 8.66
N GLN A 298 8.00 20.82 7.82
CA GLN A 298 8.56 20.84 6.47
C GLN A 298 7.83 21.82 5.55
N LEU A 299 6.50 21.88 5.60
CA LEU A 299 5.71 22.86 4.86
C LEU A 299 6.06 24.30 5.27
N ILE A 300 6.27 24.53 6.58
CA ILE A 300 6.77 25.81 7.08
C ILE A 300 8.17 26.10 6.53
N TRP A 301 9.08 25.11 6.55
CA TRP A 301 10.46 25.26 6.08
C TRP A 301 10.54 25.55 4.57
N VAL A 302 9.73 24.87 3.76
CA VAL A 302 9.65 25.07 2.30
C VAL A 302 9.04 26.43 1.95
N ASN A 303 8.01 26.85 2.68
CA ASN A 303 7.40 28.16 2.49
C ASN A 303 8.31 29.31 2.95
N LEU A 304 9.14 29.10 3.99
CA LEU A 304 10.09 30.10 4.47
C LEU A 304 11.30 30.30 3.53
N LEU A 305 11.76 29.24 2.87
CA LEU A 305 13.02 29.26 2.09
C LEU A 305 12.86 29.52 0.59
N ARG A 306 11.64 29.67 0.05
CA ARG A 306 11.36 30.02 -1.36
C ARG A 306 12.30 29.32 -2.37
N GLN A 307 12.59 28.03 -2.17
CA GLN A 307 13.33 27.25 -3.16
C GLN A 307 12.39 26.88 -4.31
N GLY A 308 12.42 27.71 -5.36
CA GLY A 308 11.76 27.48 -6.64
C GLY A 308 12.50 26.45 -7.50
N SER A 309 12.58 25.20 -7.04
CA SER A 309 13.09 24.08 -7.84
C SER A 309 12.14 22.89 -7.73
N ASP A 310 11.50 22.59 -8.86
CA ASP A 310 10.75 21.39 -9.21
C ASP A 310 9.78 20.79 -8.18
N ARG A 311 8.50 21.00 -8.49
CA ARG A 311 7.34 20.32 -7.90
C ARG A 311 7.25 18.84 -8.27
N ALA A 312 8.28 18.27 -8.88
CA ALA A 312 8.36 16.87 -9.24
C ALA A 312 9.18 16.10 -8.19
N THR A 313 8.50 15.17 -7.50
CA THR A 313 9.10 14.06 -6.74
C THR A 313 10.10 14.43 -5.64
N ARG A 314 9.58 14.86 -4.49
CA ARG A 314 10.24 14.55 -3.20
C ARG A 314 9.42 13.46 -2.50
N PRO A 315 10.01 12.34 -2.07
CA PRO A 315 9.29 11.37 -1.26
C PRO A 315 8.92 12.06 0.05
N GLY A 316 7.62 12.08 0.39
CA GLY A 316 7.18 12.45 1.73
C GLY A 316 7.95 11.63 2.76
N PHE A 317 8.15 12.19 3.95
CA PHE A 317 8.73 11.48 5.09
C PHE A 317 7.76 10.35 5.50
N ASN A 318 7.79 9.25 4.76
CA ASN A 318 6.92 8.12 5.00
C ASN A 318 7.43 7.41 6.26
N VAL A 319 6.63 7.57 7.32
CA VAL A 319 6.30 6.63 8.40
C VAL A 319 7.38 5.58 8.71
N PHE A 320 7.83 5.52 9.97
CA PHE A 320 8.60 4.40 10.53
C PHE A 320 7.94 3.06 10.19
N ARG A 321 8.36 2.47 9.07
CA ARG A 321 7.89 1.19 8.55
C ARG A 321 8.85 0.14 9.07
N ILE A 322 8.30 -0.89 9.70
CA ILE A 322 9.09 -2.07 10.07
C ILE A 322 8.97 -3.04 8.89
N PRO A 323 10.05 -3.24 8.12
CA PRO A 323 10.02 -4.15 7.00
C PRO A 323 10.12 -5.59 7.50
N PHE A 324 9.18 -6.39 7.02
CA PHE A 324 9.20 -7.83 7.17
C PHE A 324 9.25 -8.47 5.79
N VAL A 325 9.59 -9.75 5.77
CA VAL A 325 9.71 -10.49 4.52
C VAL A 325 8.46 -11.34 4.33
N ASP A 326 7.77 -11.12 3.22
CA ASP A 326 6.76 -12.03 2.70
C ASP A 326 7.40 -12.99 1.71
N TYR A 327 7.18 -14.29 1.93
CA TYR A 327 7.70 -15.35 1.05
C TYR A 327 6.58 -15.82 0.14
N ALA A 328 6.58 -15.36 -1.10
CA ALA A 328 5.63 -15.75 -2.12
C ALA A 328 6.35 -16.56 -3.20
N ARG A 329 6.94 -17.71 -2.84
CA ARG A 329 7.84 -18.47 -3.72
C ARG A 329 7.11 -19.38 -4.70
N GLY A 330 5.92 -19.85 -4.33
CA GLY A 330 5.12 -20.75 -5.17
C GLY A 330 5.74 -22.14 -5.39
N ASP A 331 6.66 -22.57 -4.53
CA ASP A 331 7.40 -23.85 -4.59
C ASP A 331 6.75 -24.98 -3.75
N GLY A 332 5.54 -24.74 -3.27
CA GLY A 332 4.71 -25.66 -2.49
C GLY A 332 3.43 -26.06 -3.24
N LEU A 333 2.32 -26.10 -2.51
CA LEU A 333 1.04 -26.54 -3.07
C LEU A 333 0.50 -25.55 -4.10
N THR A 334 -0.15 -26.05 -5.16
CA THR A 334 -0.94 -25.24 -6.08
C THR A 334 -2.41 -25.68 -6.03
N ILE A 335 -3.33 -24.71 -5.92
CA ILE A 335 -4.78 -24.94 -5.91
C ILE A 335 -5.42 -24.14 -7.05
N GLY A 336 -6.34 -24.77 -7.78
CA GLY A 336 -7.14 -24.18 -8.85
C GLY A 336 -7.03 -24.95 -10.16
N PRO A 337 -7.65 -24.44 -11.23
CA PRO A 337 -7.84 -25.19 -12.48
C PRO A 337 -6.54 -25.70 -13.08
N GLY A 338 -6.61 -26.90 -13.66
CA GLY A 338 -5.46 -27.55 -14.30
C GLY A 338 -4.42 -28.13 -13.34
N ASN A 339 -4.69 -28.17 -12.03
CA ASN A 339 -3.82 -28.76 -11.02
C ASN A 339 -4.49 -29.96 -10.32
N LEU A 340 -3.74 -30.65 -9.45
CA LEU A 340 -4.23 -31.81 -8.71
C LEU A 340 -5.37 -31.48 -7.74
N ARG A 341 -5.38 -30.26 -7.18
CA ARG A 341 -6.40 -29.78 -6.24
C ARG A 341 -7.14 -28.61 -6.85
N ASP A 342 -8.46 -28.75 -6.93
CA ASP A 342 -9.35 -27.77 -7.53
C ASP A 342 -10.18 -27.04 -6.47
N TRP A 343 -10.86 -25.99 -6.89
CA TRP A 343 -11.71 -25.17 -6.03
C TRP A 343 -13.11 -25.75 -5.83
N ASP A 344 -13.65 -25.52 -4.64
CA ASP A 344 -15.09 -25.48 -4.40
C ASP A 344 -15.55 -24.01 -4.38
N ALA A 345 -16.34 -23.65 -5.38
CA ALA A 345 -16.82 -22.28 -5.57
C ALA A 345 -18.11 -22.03 -4.78
N CYS A 346 -18.11 -21.02 -3.90
CA CYS A 346 -19.29 -20.56 -3.17
C CYS A 346 -19.67 -19.13 -3.58
N LEU A 347 -20.95 -18.85 -3.83
CA LEU A 347 -21.39 -17.49 -4.19
C LEU A 347 -21.66 -16.64 -2.95
N LEU A 348 -21.21 -15.38 -3.00
CA LEU A 348 -21.58 -14.30 -2.07
C LEU A 348 -22.65 -13.38 -2.67
N THR A 349 -23.36 -13.82 -3.71
CA THR A 349 -24.42 -13.04 -4.36
C THR A 349 -25.70 -13.88 -4.45
N PRO A 350 -26.80 -13.46 -3.80
CA PRO A 350 -26.86 -12.36 -2.82
C PRO A 350 -25.94 -12.64 -1.59
N PRO A 351 -25.47 -11.59 -0.88
CA PRO A 351 -24.62 -11.80 0.29
C PRO A 351 -25.32 -12.66 1.35
N PRO A 352 -24.69 -13.72 1.87
CA PRO A 352 -25.27 -14.57 2.90
C PRO A 352 -25.39 -13.83 4.23
N ASP A 353 -26.34 -14.24 5.07
CA ASP A 353 -26.64 -13.55 6.34
C ASP A 353 -25.41 -13.41 7.24
N TRP A 354 -24.52 -14.40 7.29
CA TRP A 354 -23.30 -14.35 8.08
C TRP A 354 -22.33 -13.26 7.61
N ALA A 355 -22.30 -12.93 6.31
CA ALA A 355 -21.40 -11.91 5.78
C ALA A 355 -21.92 -10.50 6.09
N VAL A 356 -23.24 -10.33 6.16
CA VAL A 356 -23.91 -9.03 6.37
C VAL A 356 -24.17 -8.75 7.85
N ASN A 357 -24.66 -9.74 8.59
CA ASN A 357 -25.18 -9.52 9.93
C ASN A 357 -24.12 -9.74 11.02
N TYR A 358 -22.99 -10.38 10.71
CA TYR A 358 -21.88 -10.54 11.65
C TYR A 358 -20.73 -9.56 11.34
N ARG A 359 -20.58 -8.55 12.21
CA ARG A 359 -19.52 -7.52 12.14
C ARG A 359 -18.31 -7.80 13.05
N GLY A 360 -18.35 -8.90 13.79
CA GLY A 360 -17.31 -9.27 14.74
C GLY A 360 -16.02 -9.76 14.07
N LEU A 361 -15.02 -10.05 14.90
CA LEU A 361 -13.74 -10.59 14.45
C LEU A 361 -13.84 -12.10 14.21
N TRP A 362 -13.21 -12.56 13.14
CA TRP A 362 -13.19 -13.95 12.69
C TRP A 362 -12.10 -14.79 13.37
N GLY A 363 -11.83 -14.50 14.64
CA GLY A 363 -10.76 -15.09 15.43
C GLY A 363 -10.51 -14.30 16.72
N LEU A 364 -9.58 -14.77 17.55
CA LEU A 364 -9.25 -14.18 18.84
C LEU A 364 -9.03 -12.64 18.79
N TYR A 365 -9.71 -11.93 19.70
CA TYR A 365 -9.42 -10.53 20.00
C TYR A 365 -8.29 -10.41 21.04
N ALA A 366 -7.05 -10.25 20.57
CA ALA A 366 -5.86 -10.17 21.43
C ALA A 366 -5.74 -8.85 22.22
N ARG A 367 -6.56 -7.84 21.90
CA ARG A 367 -6.47 -6.46 22.42
C ARG A 367 -5.11 -5.82 22.15
N ASP A 368 -4.52 -6.16 20.99
CA ASP A 368 -3.28 -5.54 20.53
C ASP A 368 -3.56 -4.08 20.09
N PRO A 369 -2.91 -3.06 20.69
CA PRO A 369 -3.09 -1.66 20.32
C PRO A 369 -2.69 -1.33 18.87
N ILE A 370 -1.88 -2.17 18.24
CA ILE A 370 -1.47 -2.01 16.83
C ILE A 370 -2.36 -2.84 15.89
N SER A 371 -3.26 -3.65 16.45
CA SER A 371 -4.16 -4.56 15.72
C SER A 371 -3.47 -5.61 14.86
N GLY A 372 -2.15 -5.82 15.00
CA GLY A 372 -1.42 -6.85 14.26
C GLY A 372 -1.83 -8.25 14.69
N GLU A 373 -1.98 -8.50 16.00
CA GLU A 373 -2.38 -9.81 16.54
C GLU A 373 -3.92 -9.94 16.71
N ASN A 374 -4.69 -8.90 16.36
CA ASN A 374 -6.15 -9.00 16.35
C ASN A 374 -6.61 -9.67 15.05
N ALA A 375 -7.45 -10.70 15.17
CA ALA A 375 -8.09 -11.32 14.03
C ALA A 375 -8.82 -10.30 13.14
N PRO A 376 -8.90 -10.52 11.82
CA PRO A 376 -9.65 -9.66 10.93
C PRO A 376 -11.16 -9.84 11.15
N ALA A 377 -11.94 -8.85 10.76
CA ALA A 377 -13.38 -9.04 10.58
C ALA A 377 -13.68 -9.71 9.22
N GLY A 378 -14.95 -10.01 8.96
CA GLY A 378 -15.40 -10.73 7.77
C GLY A 378 -15.11 -10.00 6.45
N PRO A 379 -15.50 -10.59 5.31
CA PRO A 379 -15.16 -10.07 3.98
C PRO A 379 -15.81 -8.70 3.70
N MET A 380 -16.89 -8.34 4.41
CA MET A 380 -17.58 -7.05 4.25
C MET A 380 -17.06 -5.95 5.19
N TYR A 381 -16.43 -6.30 6.31
CA TYR A 381 -16.17 -5.36 7.42
C TYR A 381 -14.71 -5.27 7.83
N ASN A 382 -14.28 -4.07 8.21
CA ASN A 382 -13.02 -3.84 8.89
C ASN A 382 -13.12 -4.22 10.37
N ARG A 383 -11.99 -4.31 11.07
CA ARG A 383 -11.93 -4.67 12.51
C ARG A 383 -12.73 -3.72 13.42
N ASP A 384 -12.96 -2.48 12.98
CA ASP A 384 -13.76 -1.47 13.67
C ASP A 384 -15.28 -1.55 13.33
N GLY A 385 -15.68 -2.51 12.50
CA GLY A 385 -17.06 -2.69 12.04
C GLY A 385 -17.49 -1.77 10.90
N SER A 386 -16.62 -0.89 10.41
CA SER A 386 -16.86 -0.11 9.19
C SER A 386 -16.87 -1.00 7.95
N VAL A 387 -17.56 -0.60 6.89
CA VAL A 387 -17.63 -1.38 5.65
C VAL A 387 -16.32 -1.23 4.88
N ARG A 388 -15.74 -2.34 4.42
CA ARG A 388 -14.50 -2.35 3.63
C ARG A 388 -14.69 -1.60 2.31
N THR A 389 -13.72 -0.77 1.93
CA THR A 389 -13.70 -0.09 0.63
C THR A 389 -13.78 -1.08 -0.53
N SER A 390 -13.06 -2.20 -0.46
CA SER A 390 -13.13 -3.26 -1.47
C SER A 390 -14.51 -3.91 -1.62
N TRP A 391 -15.40 -3.75 -0.64
CA TRP A 391 -16.77 -4.25 -0.69
C TRP A 391 -17.76 -3.26 -1.32
N PHE A 392 -17.74 -1.99 -0.88
CA PHE A 392 -18.71 -0.98 -1.33
C PHE A 392 -18.23 -0.17 -2.55
N ASP A 393 -16.92 -0.05 -2.76
CA ASP A 393 -16.30 0.64 -3.89
C ASP A 393 -15.10 -0.17 -4.43
N PRO A 394 -15.35 -1.32 -5.07
CA PRO A 394 -14.30 -2.17 -5.63
C PRO A 394 -13.48 -1.50 -6.75
N LEU A 395 -14.02 -0.47 -7.42
CA LEU A 395 -13.28 0.31 -8.41
C LEU A 395 -12.28 1.25 -7.74
N GLY A 396 -12.72 2.05 -6.76
CA GLY A 396 -11.86 2.96 -6.02
C GLY A 396 -10.76 2.22 -5.25
N TRP A 397 -11.06 1.04 -4.68
CA TRP A 397 -10.06 0.21 -3.99
C TRP A 397 -8.84 -0.12 -4.87
N ALA A 398 -9.04 -0.39 -6.15
CA ALA A 398 -7.96 -0.65 -7.11
C ALA A 398 -7.58 0.57 -7.97
N GLY A 399 -8.12 1.76 -7.69
CA GLY A 399 -7.88 2.99 -8.46
C GLY A 399 -8.44 3.01 -9.89
N LEU A 400 -9.45 2.18 -10.18
CA LEU A 400 -10.11 2.08 -11.50
C LEU A 400 -11.32 3.00 -11.66
N ASP A 401 -11.76 3.67 -10.60
CA ASP A 401 -12.86 4.65 -10.59
C ASP A 401 -12.65 5.81 -11.58
N LYS A 402 -11.39 6.13 -11.89
CA LYS A 402 -10.98 7.12 -12.90
C LYS A 402 -10.70 6.55 -14.29
N VAL A 403 -10.80 5.23 -14.47
CA VAL A 403 -10.50 4.53 -15.74
C VAL A 403 -11.82 4.09 -16.38
N THR A 404 -12.01 4.46 -17.64
CA THR A 404 -13.20 4.08 -18.40
C THR A 404 -13.06 2.69 -19.01
N PRO A 405 -14.13 1.87 -19.03
CA PRO A 405 -14.14 0.65 -19.83
C PRO A 405 -13.88 0.98 -21.31
N PRO A 406 -13.15 0.14 -22.07
CA PRO A 406 -12.86 0.39 -23.49
C PRO A 406 -14.10 0.65 -24.34
N SER A 407 -15.21 -0.02 -24.02
CA SER A 407 -16.50 0.13 -24.71
C SER A 407 -17.15 1.52 -24.53
N GLU A 408 -16.79 2.25 -23.47
CA GLU A 408 -17.33 3.58 -23.15
C GLU A 408 -16.32 4.71 -23.37
N ALA A 409 -15.04 4.41 -23.52
CA ALA A 409 -13.94 5.37 -23.56
C ALA A 409 -14.15 6.48 -24.62
N LEU A 410 -14.51 6.12 -25.86
CA LEU A 410 -14.77 7.10 -26.93
C LEU A 410 -15.97 8.01 -26.63
N ALA A 411 -17.04 7.46 -26.05
CA ALA A 411 -18.22 8.24 -25.70
C ALA A 411 -17.92 9.27 -24.59
N VAL A 412 -17.11 8.87 -23.60
CA VAL A 412 -16.64 9.78 -22.55
C VAL A 412 -15.70 10.84 -23.12
N LEU A 413 -14.78 10.46 -24.02
CA LEU A 413 -13.87 11.38 -24.69
C LEU A 413 -14.63 12.47 -25.46
N TYR A 414 -15.62 12.09 -26.27
CA TYR A 414 -16.43 13.06 -27.02
C TYR A 414 -17.18 14.03 -26.10
N ARG A 415 -17.69 13.54 -24.97
CA ARG A 415 -18.32 14.39 -23.95
C ARG A 415 -17.34 15.39 -23.35
N GLN A 416 -16.13 14.95 -22.98
CA GLN A 416 -15.09 15.82 -22.44
C GLN A 416 -14.62 16.86 -23.45
N ARG A 417 -14.46 16.46 -24.71
CA ARG A 417 -14.12 17.37 -25.81
C ARG A 417 -15.18 18.47 -25.98
N ALA A 418 -16.46 18.11 -25.97
CA ALA A 418 -17.55 19.08 -26.06
C ALA A 418 -17.56 20.08 -24.88
N LEU A 419 -17.29 19.59 -23.65
CA LEU A 419 -17.19 20.45 -22.47
C LEU A 419 -16.03 21.46 -22.58
N ILE A 420 -14.86 21.01 -23.01
CA ILE A 420 -13.68 21.89 -23.17
C ILE A 420 -13.89 22.87 -24.33
N GLN A 421 -14.50 22.44 -25.43
CA GLN A 421 -14.86 23.34 -26.54
C GLN A 421 -15.80 24.46 -26.09
N ALA A 422 -16.83 24.14 -25.30
CA ALA A 422 -17.72 25.14 -24.72
C ALA A 422 -16.97 26.10 -23.78
N ARG A 423 -16.02 25.58 -22.98
CA ARG A 423 -15.16 26.40 -22.11
C ARG A 423 -14.24 27.34 -22.90
N CYS A 424 -13.67 26.88 -24.01
CA CYS A 424 -12.84 27.71 -24.89
C CYS A 424 -13.66 28.86 -25.48
N ALA A 425 -14.86 28.58 -25.99
CA ALA A 425 -15.75 29.61 -26.55
C ALA A 425 -16.10 30.69 -25.51
N GLU A 426 -16.38 30.29 -24.27
CA GLU A 426 -16.65 31.22 -23.16
C GLU A 426 -15.42 32.06 -22.81
N LEU A 427 -14.23 31.45 -22.71
CA LEU A 427 -12.99 32.18 -22.45
C LEU A 427 -12.65 33.16 -23.58
N GLN A 428 -12.86 32.78 -24.85
CA GLN A 428 -12.65 33.65 -26.00
C GLN A 428 -13.56 34.88 -25.94
N LYS A 429 -14.83 34.71 -25.57
CA LYS A 429 -15.77 35.82 -25.36
C LYS A 429 -15.29 36.77 -24.26
N GLN A 430 -14.89 36.23 -23.10
CA GLN A 430 -14.36 37.06 -21.99
C GLN A 430 -13.07 37.79 -22.36
N VAL A 431 -12.17 37.14 -23.09
CA VAL A 431 -10.93 37.75 -23.59
C VAL A 431 -11.25 38.89 -24.54
N ALA A 432 -12.20 38.72 -25.46
CA ALA A 432 -12.64 39.78 -26.37
C ALA A 432 -13.21 40.97 -25.57
N GLU A 433 -14.23 40.74 -24.75
CA GLU A 433 -14.87 41.79 -23.95
C GLU A 433 -13.87 42.60 -23.10
N LYS A 434 -12.98 41.92 -22.37
CA LYS A 434 -11.97 42.59 -21.55
C LYS A 434 -10.85 43.25 -22.36
N SER A 435 -10.51 42.71 -23.53
CA SER A 435 -9.56 43.38 -24.44
C SER A 435 -10.13 44.70 -24.93
N GLN A 436 -11.41 44.73 -25.34
CA GLN A 436 -12.11 45.97 -25.71
C GLN A 436 -12.09 47.00 -24.57
N THR A 437 -12.43 46.58 -23.34
CA THR A 437 -12.38 47.46 -22.17
C THR A 437 -10.97 48.00 -21.94
N LEU A 438 -9.94 47.15 -22.00
CA LEU A 438 -8.55 47.55 -21.79
C LEU A 438 -8.08 48.57 -22.83
N TYR A 439 -8.48 48.43 -24.10
CA TYR A 439 -8.20 49.43 -25.13
C TYR A 439 -8.85 50.78 -24.79
N GLY A 440 -10.12 50.78 -24.35
CA GLY A 440 -10.81 52.00 -23.91
C GLY A 440 -10.09 52.70 -22.76
N LEU A 441 -9.77 51.97 -21.69
CA LEU A 441 -9.03 52.53 -20.55
C LEU A 441 -7.65 53.05 -20.97
N GLY A 442 -6.97 52.36 -21.91
CA GLY A 442 -5.68 52.80 -22.44
C GLY A 442 -5.74 54.14 -23.18
N ILE A 443 -6.79 54.36 -23.98
CA ILE A 443 -7.03 55.65 -24.66
C ILE A 443 -7.34 56.75 -23.65
N GLU A 444 -8.20 56.48 -22.67
CA GLU A 444 -8.53 57.43 -21.61
C GLU A 444 -7.30 57.84 -20.79
N GLY A 445 -6.49 56.86 -20.36
CA GLY A 445 -5.24 57.11 -19.63
C GLY A 445 -4.25 57.95 -20.44
N ALA A 446 -4.08 57.64 -21.74
CA ALA A 446 -3.22 58.44 -22.61
C ALA A 446 -3.71 59.89 -22.78
N SER A 447 -5.03 60.10 -22.76
CA SER A 447 -5.64 61.43 -22.92
C SER A 447 -5.49 62.33 -21.69
N MET A 448 -5.32 61.76 -20.49
CA MET A 448 -5.11 62.51 -19.24
C MET A 448 -3.65 62.97 -19.06
N HIS A 449 -2.72 62.44 -19.85
CA HIS A 449 -1.30 62.74 -19.74
C HIS A 449 -0.99 64.23 -20.03
N GLY A 450 -0.27 64.89 -19.12
CA GLY A 450 0.11 66.31 -19.25
C GLY A 450 -0.83 67.30 -18.56
N PHE A 451 -1.95 66.85 -17.97
CA PHE A 451 -2.87 67.70 -17.21
C PHE A 451 -2.69 67.51 -15.70
N ALA A 452 -2.04 68.46 -15.03
CA ALA A 452 -1.70 68.36 -13.60
C ALA A 452 -2.91 68.15 -12.66
N HIS A 453 -4.09 68.67 -13.01
CA HIS A 453 -5.31 68.51 -12.20
C HIS A 453 -5.93 67.10 -12.27
N LEU A 454 -5.43 66.23 -13.15
CA LEU A 454 -5.91 64.86 -13.33
C LEU A 454 -4.91 63.80 -12.83
N GLU A 455 -3.82 64.20 -12.16
CA GLU A 455 -2.74 63.30 -11.75
C GLU A 455 -3.22 62.16 -10.85
N GLU A 456 -4.01 62.47 -9.82
CA GLU A 456 -4.57 61.47 -8.89
C GLU A 456 -5.51 60.48 -9.61
N ILE A 457 -6.39 61.00 -10.47
CA ILE A 457 -7.32 60.18 -11.28
C ILE A 457 -6.54 59.30 -12.26
N HIS A 458 -5.48 59.83 -12.86
CA HIS A 458 -4.63 59.10 -13.80
C HIS A 458 -3.91 57.93 -13.13
N ASP A 459 -3.46 58.08 -11.88
CA ASP A 459 -2.80 57.00 -11.14
C ASP A 459 -3.79 55.87 -10.76
N GLU A 460 -5.00 56.20 -10.31
CA GLU A 460 -6.06 55.20 -10.11
C GLU A 460 -6.38 54.44 -11.42
N HIS A 461 -6.44 55.17 -12.54
CA HIS A 461 -6.69 54.60 -13.85
C HIS A 461 -5.57 53.65 -14.29
N ARG A 462 -4.32 54.02 -14.03
CA ARG A 462 -3.13 53.19 -14.32
C ARG A 462 -3.16 51.87 -13.55
N GLU A 463 -3.57 51.88 -12.28
CA GLU A 463 -3.75 50.65 -11.50
C GLU A 463 -4.88 49.78 -12.07
N ARG A 464 -5.98 50.38 -12.53
CA ARG A 464 -7.08 49.66 -13.16
C ARG A 464 -6.68 49.00 -14.47
N ILE A 465 -5.90 49.70 -15.31
CA ILE A 465 -5.28 49.14 -16.53
C ILE A 465 -4.37 47.96 -16.18
N ARG A 466 -3.52 48.11 -15.15
CA ARG A 466 -2.60 47.05 -14.72
C ARG A 466 -3.34 45.80 -14.25
N SER A 467 -4.36 45.99 -13.41
CA SER A 467 -5.20 44.90 -12.90
C SER A 467 -5.93 44.16 -14.04
N LEU A 468 -6.58 44.89 -14.94
CA LEU A 468 -7.29 44.29 -16.07
C LEU A 468 -6.33 43.59 -17.06
N SER A 469 -5.13 44.14 -17.26
CA SER A 469 -4.08 43.51 -18.08
C SER A 469 -3.60 42.17 -17.48
N GLN A 470 -3.41 42.12 -16.16
CA GLN A 470 -3.07 40.88 -15.45
C GLN A 470 -4.19 39.84 -15.54
N GLU A 471 -5.45 40.27 -15.35
CA GLU A 471 -6.62 39.41 -15.51
C GLU A 471 -6.71 38.85 -16.93
N LEU A 472 -6.55 39.70 -17.95
CA LEU A 472 -6.57 39.31 -19.36
C LEU A 472 -5.44 38.32 -19.71
N ASN A 473 -4.24 38.53 -19.17
CA ASN A 473 -3.14 37.57 -19.31
C ASN A 473 -3.46 36.22 -18.68
N SER A 474 -4.13 36.21 -17.52
CA SER A 474 -4.57 34.98 -16.87
C SER A 474 -5.62 34.23 -17.71
N LEU A 475 -6.58 34.94 -18.30
CA LEU A 475 -7.61 34.37 -19.17
C LEU A 475 -7.02 33.82 -20.47
N ARG A 476 -6.11 34.55 -21.11
CA ARG A 476 -5.39 34.08 -22.32
C ARG A 476 -4.55 32.83 -22.02
N ARG A 477 -3.87 32.79 -20.86
CA ARG A 477 -3.16 31.59 -20.41
C ARG A 477 -4.11 30.41 -20.23
N GLN A 478 -5.26 30.62 -19.58
CA GLN A 478 -6.26 29.55 -19.42
C GLN A 478 -6.78 29.05 -20.77
N LEU A 479 -7.11 29.96 -21.69
CA LEU A 479 -7.55 29.60 -23.05
C LEU A 479 -6.50 28.73 -23.77
N THR A 480 -5.24 29.15 -23.74
CA THR A 480 -4.13 28.39 -24.36
C THR A 480 -4.00 26.98 -23.77
N ILE A 481 -4.19 26.84 -22.45
CA ILE A 481 -4.16 25.54 -21.78
C ILE A 481 -5.35 24.66 -22.21
N GLU A 482 -6.56 25.22 -22.31
CA GLU A 482 -7.74 24.47 -22.75
C GLU A 482 -7.65 24.06 -24.23
N GLU A 483 -7.11 24.91 -25.10
CA GLU A 483 -6.84 24.59 -26.51
C GLU A 483 -5.82 23.46 -26.64
N ALA A 484 -4.73 23.49 -25.85
CA ALA A 484 -3.75 22.41 -25.81
C ALA A 484 -4.35 21.07 -25.31
N LYS A 485 -5.31 21.11 -24.38
CA LYS A 485 -6.05 19.91 -23.95
C LYS A 485 -6.90 19.33 -25.09
N LEU A 486 -7.52 20.16 -25.93
CA LEU A 486 -8.29 19.67 -27.08
C LEU A 486 -7.41 18.97 -28.11
N GLU A 487 -6.20 19.49 -28.35
CA GLU A 487 -5.21 18.84 -29.21
C GLU A 487 -4.79 17.49 -28.63
N ALA A 488 -4.47 17.44 -27.33
CA ALA A 488 -4.14 16.19 -26.64
C ALA A 488 -5.29 15.16 -26.68
N LEU A 489 -6.54 15.59 -26.50
CA LEU A 489 -7.71 14.72 -26.62
C LEU A 489 -7.92 14.20 -28.05
N SER A 490 -7.59 15.00 -29.06
CA SER A 490 -7.69 14.59 -30.46
C SER A 490 -6.66 13.50 -30.79
N LEU A 491 -5.42 13.64 -30.31
CA LEU A 491 -4.39 12.60 -30.41
C LEU A 491 -4.81 11.32 -29.67
N HIS A 492 -5.39 11.46 -28.48
CA HIS A 492 -5.88 10.31 -27.72
C HIS A 492 -7.08 9.61 -28.38
N GLU A 493 -7.93 10.36 -29.08
CA GLU A 493 -9.04 9.80 -29.88
C GLU A 493 -8.53 8.87 -30.98
N GLU A 494 -7.45 9.26 -31.68
CA GLU A 494 -6.81 8.42 -32.70
C GLU A 494 -6.22 7.13 -32.10
N GLN A 495 -5.57 7.23 -30.93
CA GLN A 495 -5.06 6.06 -30.19
C GLN A 495 -6.18 5.07 -29.84
N LEU A 496 -7.27 5.56 -29.25
CA LEU A 496 -8.41 4.72 -28.89
C LEU A 496 -9.07 4.07 -30.12
N LYS A 497 -9.20 4.79 -31.24
CA LYS A 497 -9.72 4.24 -32.50
C LYS A 497 -8.84 3.14 -33.07
N ASN A 498 -7.53 3.25 -32.89
CA ASN A 498 -6.56 2.24 -33.31
C ASN A 498 -6.47 1.05 -32.33
N GLY A 499 -7.23 1.06 -31.24
CA GLY A 499 -7.18 0.04 -30.20
C GLY A 499 -5.88 0.07 -29.40
N ASP A 500 -5.23 1.24 -29.30
CA ASP A 500 -4.06 1.45 -28.44
C ASP A 500 -4.51 2.03 -27.08
N PRO A 501 -4.61 1.20 -26.03
CA PRO A 501 -4.94 1.63 -24.67
C PRO A 501 -3.79 2.36 -23.95
N GLY A 502 -2.65 2.59 -24.63
CA GLY A 502 -1.49 3.26 -24.07
C GLY A 502 -0.58 2.33 -23.24
N PRO A 503 0.40 2.89 -22.51
CA PRO A 503 1.42 2.09 -21.83
C PRO A 503 0.85 1.21 -20.70
N LEU A 504 1.31 -0.04 -20.63
CA LEU A 504 0.80 -1.07 -19.71
C LEU A 504 0.83 -0.66 -18.22
N ARG A 505 1.85 0.10 -17.85
CA ARG A 505 2.23 0.39 -16.44
C ARG A 505 2.29 1.87 -16.12
N ALA A 506 1.65 2.74 -16.92
CA ALA A 506 1.69 4.20 -16.72
C ALA A 506 1.13 4.64 -15.35
N HIS A 507 0.23 3.86 -14.78
CA HIS A 507 -0.39 4.12 -13.48
C HIS A 507 0.46 3.65 -12.28
N ILE A 508 1.51 2.85 -12.52
CA ILE A 508 2.33 2.30 -11.44
C ILE A 508 3.38 3.32 -11.00
N HIS A 509 3.24 3.81 -9.79
CA HIS A 509 4.21 4.68 -9.13
C HIS A 509 5.20 3.87 -8.29
N ARG A 510 4.74 2.80 -7.64
CA ARG A 510 5.56 1.91 -6.79
C ARG A 510 5.21 0.46 -7.07
N ALA A 511 5.97 -0.16 -7.98
CA ALA A 511 5.80 -1.57 -8.27
C ALA A 511 6.24 -2.43 -7.07
N HIS A 512 5.32 -3.24 -6.53
CA HIS A 512 5.67 -4.35 -5.62
C HIS A 512 6.49 -5.39 -6.39
N ARG A 513 7.81 -5.34 -6.21
CA ARG A 513 8.74 -6.29 -6.83
C ARG A 513 9.42 -7.12 -5.76
N PRO A 514 9.72 -8.40 -6.07
CA PRO A 514 10.50 -9.21 -5.17
C PRO A 514 11.88 -8.58 -4.99
N SER A 515 12.45 -8.76 -3.81
CA SER A 515 13.80 -8.33 -3.48
C SER A 515 14.78 -9.03 -4.41
N PRO A 516 15.73 -8.30 -5.02
CA PRO A 516 16.75 -8.92 -5.86
C PRO A 516 17.59 -9.88 -5.02
N ASP A 517 18.00 -10.99 -5.63
CA ASP A 517 18.92 -11.93 -4.99
C ASP A 517 20.24 -11.21 -4.67
N ILE A 518 20.49 -11.01 -3.37
CA ILE A 518 21.70 -10.35 -2.92
C ILE A 518 22.85 -11.35 -3.05
N ASP A 519 23.68 -11.14 -4.07
CA ASP A 519 24.87 -11.93 -4.33
C ASP A 519 25.99 -11.55 -3.34
N LEU A 520 25.87 -12.10 -2.12
CA LEU A 520 26.76 -11.81 -1.00
C LEU A 520 28.04 -12.65 -1.10
N ARG A 521 29.13 -12.05 -1.57
CA ARG A 521 30.49 -12.66 -1.52
C ARG A 521 30.93 -13.06 -0.09
N LEU A 522 30.31 -12.50 0.94
CA LEU A 522 30.57 -12.75 2.38
C LEU A 522 29.28 -13.06 3.15
N GLY A 523 28.34 -13.78 2.54
CA GLY A 523 26.97 -13.98 3.07
C GLY A 523 26.91 -14.41 4.55
N THR A 524 27.76 -15.36 4.96
CA THR A 524 27.79 -15.85 6.34
C THR A 524 28.27 -14.78 7.34
N LEU A 525 29.27 -13.97 7.00
CA LEU A 525 29.75 -12.90 7.89
C LEU A 525 28.72 -11.77 8.01
N ALA A 526 28.07 -11.41 6.89
CA ALA A 526 27.01 -10.41 6.90
C ALA A 526 25.81 -10.88 7.75
N GLU A 527 25.49 -12.17 7.72
CA GLU A 527 24.42 -12.79 8.51
C GLU A 527 24.75 -12.83 10.00
N ILE A 528 25.96 -13.28 10.38
CA ILE A 528 26.44 -13.26 11.77
C ILE A 528 26.43 -11.82 12.31
N PHE A 529 26.99 -10.88 11.54
CA PHE A 529 26.97 -9.47 11.91
C PHE A 529 25.54 -8.99 12.09
N SER A 530 24.63 -9.35 11.17
CA SER A 530 23.25 -8.88 11.23
C SER A 530 22.45 -9.44 12.41
N ALA A 531 22.76 -10.65 12.85
CA ALA A 531 22.16 -11.29 14.02
C ALA A 531 22.67 -10.70 15.34
N VAL A 532 23.96 -10.35 15.41
CA VAL A 532 24.62 -9.92 16.66
C VAL A 532 24.57 -8.41 16.86
N SER A 533 24.57 -7.62 15.79
CA SER A 533 24.83 -6.18 15.82
C SER A 533 23.90 -5.39 16.75
N ILE A 534 22.61 -5.74 16.83
CA ILE A 534 21.65 -5.01 17.68
C ILE A 534 21.84 -5.35 19.15
N GLY A 535 22.00 -6.64 19.47
CA GLY A 535 22.29 -7.06 20.84
C GLY A 535 23.60 -6.43 21.33
N ALA A 536 24.64 -6.43 20.49
CA ALA A 536 25.91 -5.77 20.79
C ALA A 536 25.76 -4.24 20.94
N LEU A 537 24.94 -3.58 20.11
CA LEU A 537 24.64 -2.16 20.25
C LEU A 537 23.96 -1.86 21.60
N MET A 538 22.93 -2.65 21.97
CA MET A 538 22.21 -2.46 23.22
C MET A 538 23.13 -2.64 24.43
N ILE A 539 23.91 -3.72 24.46
CA ILE A 539 24.90 -3.97 25.52
C ILE A 539 25.92 -2.83 25.56
N GLY A 540 26.43 -2.40 24.39
CA GLY A 540 27.39 -1.31 24.30
C GLY A 540 26.84 0.02 24.81
N ILE A 541 25.59 0.38 24.51
CA ILE A 541 24.94 1.58 25.04
C ILE A 541 24.86 1.53 26.57
N VAL A 542 24.46 0.38 27.15
CA VAL A 542 24.39 0.21 28.61
C VAL A 542 25.78 0.36 29.24
N LEU A 543 26.81 -0.28 28.68
CA LEU A 543 28.19 -0.13 29.14
C LEU A 543 28.67 1.32 29.05
N LEU A 544 28.31 2.02 27.97
CA LEU A 544 28.67 3.41 27.76
C LEU A 544 28.03 4.35 28.79
N ILE A 545 26.75 4.12 29.12
CA ILE A 545 26.02 4.88 30.15
C ILE A 545 26.61 4.63 31.54
N VAL A 546 26.96 3.39 31.86
CA VAL A 546 27.45 3.00 33.20
C VAL A 546 28.90 3.42 33.42
N PHE A 547 29.78 3.17 32.44
CA PHE A 547 31.24 3.30 32.63
C PHE A 547 31.85 4.54 31.97
N ALA A 548 31.20 5.13 30.96
CA ALA A 548 31.80 6.17 30.12
C ALA A 548 30.83 7.32 29.80
N ARG A 549 29.99 7.70 30.77
CA ARG A 549 28.91 8.69 30.61
C ARG A 549 29.39 10.04 30.04
N GLN A 550 30.63 10.45 30.33
CA GLN A 550 31.21 11.69 29.80
C GLN A 550 31.46 11.67 28.29
N TYR A 551 31.57 10.49 27.68
CA TYR A 551 31.76 10.31 26.25
C TYR A 551 30.46 9.89 25.55
N LEU A 552 29.29 10.07 26.17
CA LEU A 552 28.06 9.45 25.71
C LEU A 552 27.72 9.76 24.25
N LEU A 553 27.80 11.04 23.88
CA LEU A 553 27.50 11.50 22.52
C LEU A 553 28.53 10.97 21.50
N PHE A 554 29.83 11.07 21.81
CA PHE A 554 30.90 10.61 20.92
C PHE A 554 30.90 9.09 20.75
N GLY A 555 30.74 8.35 21.85
CA GLY A 555 30.66 6.90 21.85
C GLY A 555 29.45 6.38 21.07
N LEU A 556 28.28 7.00 21.25
CA LEU A 556 27.09 6.68 20.48
C LEU A 556 27.30 6.93 18.98
N ALA A 557 27.87 8.09 18.63
CA ALA A 557 28.18 8.43 17.23
C ALA A 557 29.18 7.45 16.61
N ALA A 558 30.22 7.04 17.34
CA ALA A 558 31.20 6.05 16.90
C ALA A 558 30.55 4.68 16.68
N MET A 559 29.72 4.20 17.61
CA MET A 559 29.00 2.93 17.47
C MET A 559 28.06 2.93 16.25
N ILE A 560 27.29 4.00 16.07
CA ILE A 560 26.41 4.16 14.89
C ILE A 560 27.25 4.21 13.61
N GLY A 561 28.36 4.95 13.61
CA GLY A 561 29.26 5.04 12.45
C GLY A 561 29.85 3.69 12.04
N VAL A 562 30.28 2.87 13.00
CA VAL A 562 30.77 1.50 12.77
C VAL A 562 29.69 0.63 12.14
N LEU A 563 28.45 0.71 12.64
CA LEU A 563 27.33 -0.05 12.11
C LEU A 563 27.01 0.34 10.65
N ILE A 564 26.93 1.64 10.37
CA ILE A 564 26.68 2.15 9.01
C ILE A 564 27.80 1.74 8.05
N PHE A 565 29.05 1.75 8.51
CA PHE A 565 30.21 1.34 7.71
C PHE A 565 30.14 -0.13 7.32
N PHE A 566 29.93 -1.03 8.30
CA PHE A 566 29.81 -2.47 8.03
C PHE A 566 28.61 -2.77 7.15
N GLU A 567 27.46 -2.15 7.40
CA GLU A 567 26.28 -2.33 6.55
C GLU A 567 26.54 -1.88 5.11
N SER A 568 27.13 -0.70 4.93
CA SER A 568 27.45 -0.15 3.61
C SER A 568 28.49 -1.00 2.87
N SER A 569 29.43 -1.59 3.60
CA SER A 569 30.42 -2.54 3.06
C SER A 569 29.75 -3.81 2.54
N PHE A 570 28.88 -4.44 3.34
CA PHE A 570 28.16 -5.65 2.93
C PHE A 570 27.20 -5.41 1.76
N ARG A 571 26.61 -4.21 1.65
CA ARG A 571 25.67 -3.85 0.57
C ARG A 571 26.32 -3.32 -0.71
N ARG A 572 27.66 -3.31 -0.83
CA ARG A 572 28.41 -2.67 -1.93
C ARG A 572 28.10 -1.17 -2.11
N GLN A 573 27.69 -0.51 -1.04
CA GLN A 573 27.35 0.93 -1.02
C GLN A 573 28.45 1.79 -0.37
N LEU A 574 29.63 1.21 -0.10
CA LEU A 574 30.73 1.92 0.55
C LEU A 574 31.15 3.19 -0.22
N SER A 575 31.13 3.16 -1.55
CA SER A 575 31.39 4.34 -2.38
C SER A 575 30.37 5.44 -2.13
N ARG A 576 29.07 5.11 -2.10
CA ARG A 576 27.98 6.06 -1.79
C ARG A 576 28.09 6.60 -0.37
N LEU A 577 28.46 5.77 0.61
CA LEU A 577 28.69 6.21 1.99
C LEU A 577 29.85 7.20 2.07
N ILE A 578 30.99 6.89 1.44
CA ILE A 578 32.16 7.78 1.41
C ILE A 578 31.79 9.10 0.74
N THR A 579 31.10 9.08 -0.40
CA THR A 579 30.64 10.30 -1.07
C THR A 579 29.71 11.11 -0.18
N SER A 580 28.71 10.48 0.46
CA SER A 580 27.78 11.16 1.35
C SER A 580 28.50 11.77 2.55
N LEU A 581 29.40 11.02 3.20
CA LEU A 581 30.18 11.49 4.34
C LEU A 581 31.07 12.67 3.95
N THR A 582 31.70 12.59 2.78
CA THR A 582 32.55 13.67 2.25
C THR A 582 31.73 14.93 1.98
N VAL A 583 30.55 14.80 1.36
CA VAL A 583 29.64 15.93 1.11
C VAL A 583 29.15 16.52 2.43
N SER A 584 28.74 15.69 3.40
CA SER A 584 28.30 16.17 4.71
C SER A 584 29.41 16.90 5.46
N LEU A 585 30.63 16.36 5.48
CA LEU A 585 31.79 17.01 6.07
C LEU A 585 32.08 18.33 5.36
N ALA A 586 32.06 18.37 4.02
CA ALA A 586 32.28 19.59 3.26
C ALA A 586 31.23 20.66 3.57
N VAL A 587 29.95 20.29 3.70
CA VAL A 587 28.87 21.20 4.10
C VAL A 587 29.09 21.73 5.52
N VAL A 588 29.41 20.86 6.48
CA VAL A 588 29.69 21.28 7.85
C VAL A 588 30.90 22.21 7.89
N THR A 589 31.98 21.88 7.17
CA THR A 589 33.15 22.76 7.05
C THR A 589 32.77 24.10 6.44
N ALA A 590 31.96 24.13 5.38
CA ALA A 590 31.49 25.36 4.77
C ALA A 590 30.65 26.22 5.75
N ILE A 591 29.78 25.59 6.55
CA ILE A 591 28.99 26.28 7.59
C ILE A 591 29.89 26.84 8.69
N VAL A 592 30.85 26.06 9.18
CA VAL A 592 31.82 26.50 10.19
C VAL A 592 32.64 27.68 9.67
N LEU A 593 33.14 27.59 8.43
CA LEU A 593 33.85 28.69 7.78
C LEU A 593 32.96 29.92 7.60
N LEU A 594 31.71 29.76 7.18
CA LEU A 594 30.79 30.88 6.99
C LEU A 594 30.45 31.56 8.32
N PHE A 595 30.33 30.78 9.41
CA PHE A 595 30.11 31.32 10.75
C PHE A 595 31.34 32.06 11.29
N GLU A 596 32.52 31.44 11.20
CA GLU A 596 33.78 32.02 11.68
C GLU A 596 34.18 33.28 10.87
N PHE A 597 34.01 33.23 9.54
CA PHE A 597 34.38 34.31 8.63
C PHE A 597 33.20 35.18 8.18
N PHE A 598 32.09 35.18 8.92
CA PHE A 598 30.87 35.89 8.55
C PHE A 598 31.12 37.37 8.21
N TRP A 599 31.80 38.10 9.11
CA TRP A 599 32.10 39.51 8.92
C TRP A 599 33.07 39.78 7.75
N PRO A 600 34.21 39.07 7.63
CA PRO A 600 35.06 39.15 6.45
C PRO A 600 34.31 38.92 5.12
N VAL A 601 33.42 37.94 5.06
CA VAL A 601 32.61 37.64 3.86
C VAL A 601 31.66 38.79 3.54
N VAL A 602 30.96 39.35 4.53
CA VAL A 602 30.08 40.51 4.35
C VAL A 602 30.87 41.73 3.87
N VAL A 603 32.04 42.01 4.47
CA VAL A 603 32.90 43.12 4.05
C VAL A 603 33.36 42.94 2.61
N ALA A 604 33.80 41.74 2.23
CA ALA A 604 34.21 41.43 0.85
C ALA A 604 33.06 41.61 -0.15
N LEU A 605 31.84 41.20 0.20
CA LEU A 605 30.64 41.38 -0.62
C LEU A 605 30.28 42.86 -0.81
N VAL A 606 30.32 43.65 0.27
CA VAL A 606 30.05 45.10 0.21
C VAL A 606 31.12 45.82 -0.65
N LEU A 607 32.39 45.46 -0.48
CA LEU A 607 33.47 46.00 -1.31
C LEU A 607 33.30 45.62 -2.78
N ALA A 608 32.94 44.36 -3.08
CA ALA A 608 32.68 43.90 -4.44
C ALA A 608 31.48 44.63 -5.07
N ALA A 609 30.39 44.82 -4.32
CA ALA A 609 29.23 45.58 -4.77
C ALA A 609 29.59 47.06 -5.01
N GLY A 610 30.34 47.68 -4.11
CA GLY A 610 30.84 49.04 -4.28
C GLY A 610 31.74 49.19 -5.50
N LEU A 611 32.69 48.28 -5.70
CA LEU A 611 33.54 48.23 -6.89
C LEU A 611 32.74 48.02 -8.17
N TYR A 612 31.71 47.17 -8.14
CA TYR A 612 30.81 46.95 -9.26
C TYR A 612 30.03 48.22 -9.62
N ILE A 613 29.45 48.90 -8.63
CA ILE A 613 28.74 50.17 -8.85
C ILE A 613 29.68 51.25 -9.39
N ILE A 614 30.90 51.36 -8.85
CA ILE A 614 31.91 52.29 -9.36
C ILE A 614 32.26 51.96 -10.81
N TRP A 615 32.45 50.69 -11.14
CA TRP A 615 32.73 50.24 -12.50
C TRP A 615 31.58 50.57 -13.46
N ASP A 616 30.33 50.35 -13.04
CA ASP A 616 29.12 50.65 -13.83
C ASP A 616 28.97 52.17 -14.05
N ASN A 617 29.15 52.98 -13.00
CA ASN A 617 29.11 54.44 -13.10
C ASN A 617 30.22 54.99 -14.00
N VAL A 618 31.46 54.46 -13.91
CA VAL A 618 32.57 54.85 -14.80
C VAL A 618 32.29 54.45 -16.25
N ARG A 619 31.58 53.34 -16.47
CA ARG A 619 31.16 52.90 -17.79
C ARG A 619 30.08 53.81 -18.38
N GLU A 620 29.14 54.30 -17.58
CA GLU A 620 28.13 55.27 -18.01
C GLU A 620 28.74 56.63 -18.39
N ILE A 621 29.75 57.12 -17.66
CA ILE A 621 30.46 58.39 -17.97
C ILE A 621 31.23 58.34 -19.31
N ARG A 622 31.53 57.13 -19.83
CA ARG A 622 32.23 56.95 -21.11
C ARG A 622 31.30 56.86 -22.33
N LYS A 623 29.98 56.92 -22.15
CA LYS A 623 29.02 57.19 -23.23
C LYS A 623 28.67 58.67 -23.25
#